data_AF-A0AAN7ZHC1-F1
#
_entry.id   AF-A0AAN7ZHC1-F1
#
_cell.length_a   1.000
_cell.length_b   1.000
_cell.length_c   1.000
_cell.angle_alpha   90.00
_cell.angle_beta   90.00
_cell.angle_gamma   90.00
#
_symmetry.space_group_name_H-M   'P 1'
#
loop_
_entity.id
_entity.type
_entity.pdbx_description
1 polymer ?
#
loop_
_entity_poly.entity_id
_entity_poly.type
_entity_poly.pdbx_seq_one_letter_code
_entity_poly.pdbx_strand_id
1 'polypeptide(L)'
;MYVIDGMAYFQALTNILETFGELAEVVLSRFPQCSRIDFVTDTYLDVSIKNIERQRRGCGDTFLIRGPKTKIPRDWKKFLANGKNREQLVNLLHNEWAQHKYAHYLHGRNLYLSHSNKCTYFTSEDGLTIKHTTQEDLCSSQEEADTKIILHCFHASKYCQDNSPIRVRSPDTDVFMLLIRYASNIENIVFFDKETGNKRRVINVTAISHNLGVEMSHAMLNVHALSGCDTTSSFVRHGKLSVKSKLEKFSKFVPILTSLGASPTITDTLLTGLEEFVCCLYSNKEYTNINKLRFDLFSQKYAPTTAFSLLNNKGVDLSLLPPCKTSLENHIKRVNYQCYVWNNAHVAKPWIPTPVGHGWKLENGELKFDWIKGDPLPPELLDVPETFEPDEFEDEGEPEILNLDDIINEDEENDS
;
A
#
# COMPACT_ATOMS: atom_id res chain seq x y z
N MET A 1 10.81 2.84 -23.02
CA MET A 1 9.42 2.34 -22.82
C MET A 1 8.84 2.97 -21.57
N TYR A 2 7.52 3.11 -21.47
CA TYR A 2 6.86 3.63 -20.27
C TYR A 2 5.80 2.67 -19.74
N VAL A 3 5.81 2.44 -18.43
CA VAL A 3 4.72 1.78 -17.70
C VAL A 3 4.15 2.82 -16.73
N ILE A 4 2.87 3.10 -16.81
CA ILE A 4 2.20 4.20 -16.12
C ILE A 4 1.14 3.60 -15.20
N ASP A 5 1.24 3.95 -13.92
CA ASP A 5 0.19 3.74 -12.94
C ASP A 5 -1.00 4.64 -13.25
N GLY A 6 -2.05 4.03 -13.81
CA GLY A 6 -3.20 4.76 -14.33
C GLY A 6 -4.04 5.42 -13.24
N MET A 7 -4.17 4.81 -12.06
CA MET A 7 -4.94 5.41 -10.97
C MET A 7 -4.20 6.58 -10.35
N ALA A 8 -2.88 6.46 -10.16
CA ALA A 8 -2.08 7.60 -9.77
C ALA A 8 -2.13 8.73 -10.80
N TYR A 9 -2.09 8.39 -12.09
CA TYR A 9 -2.23 9.37 -13.18
C TYR A 9 -3.56 10.13 -13.07
N PHE A 10 -4.69 9.44 -12.88
CA PHE A 10 -5.99 10.09 -12.74
C PHE A 10 -6.08 10.98 -11.50
N GLN A 11 -5.50 10.55 -10.38
CA GLN A 11 -5.47 11.35 -9.14
C GLN A 11 -4.65 12.64 -9.28
N ALA A 12 -3.63 12.64 -10.15
CA ALA A 12 -2.76 13.79 -10.39
C ALA A 12 -3.32 14.83 -11.36
N LEU A 13 -4.48 14.59 -11.99
CA LEU A 13 -5.09 15.56 -12.91
C LEU A 13 -5.61 16.79 -12.16
N THR A 14 -5.05 17.97 -12.47
CA THR A 14 -5.33 19.24 -11.75
C THR A 14 -6.27 20.21 -12.45
N ASN A 15 -6.77 19.89 -13.66
CA ASN A 15 -7.78 20.68 -14.37
C ASN A 15 -8.89 19.74 -14.85
N ILE A 16 -10.08 19.86 -14.27
CA ILE A 16 -11.22 19.01 -14.61
C ILE A 16 -11.75 19.46 -15.97
N LEU A 17 -11.66 18.57 -16.95
CA LEU A 17 -12.16 18.77 -18.32
C LEU A 17 -13.69 18.79 -18.32
N GLU A 18 -14.31 19.31 -19.38
CA GLU A 18 -15.77 19.40 -19.39
C GLU A 18 -16.40 18.02 -19.54
N THR A 19 -15.81 17.17 -20.39
CA THR A 19 -16.39 15.87 -20.75
C THR A 19 -15.41 14.70 -20.65
N PHE A 20 -15.92 13.49 -20.47
CA PHE A 20 -15.09 12.27 -20.45
C PHE A 20 -14.42 11.98 -21.81
N GLY A 21 -14.98 12.46 -22.93
CA GLY A 21 -14.36 12.36 -24.25
C GLY A 21 -13.11 13.24 -24.38
N GLU A 22 -13.18 14.48 -23.88
CA GLU A 22 -12.00 15.34 -23.75
C GLU A 22 -10.95 14.70 -22.84
N LEU A 23 -11.37 14.07 -21.74
CA LEU A 23 -10.45 13.33 -20.87
C LEU A 23 -9.72 12.22 -21.63
N ALA A 24 -10.44 11.43 -22.43
CA ALA A 24 -9.82 10.38 -23.23
C ALA A 24 -8.75 10.91 -24.20
N GLU A 25 -9.00 12.06 -24.83
CA GLU A 25 -8.06 12.73 -25.74
C GLU A 25 -6.85 13.33 -25.01
N VAL A 26 -7.11 14.01 -23.89
CA VAL A 26 -6.06 14.65 -23.08
C VAL A 26 -5.11 13.62 -22.47
N VAL A 27 -5.61 12.47 -22.04
CA VAL A 27 -4.74 11.40 -21.51
C VAL A 27 -3.80 10.87 -22.61
N LEU A 28 -4.33 10.54 -23.81
CA LEU A 28 -3.51 10.04 -24.93
C LEU A 28 -2.48 11.07 -25.40
N SER A 29 -2.89 12.32 -25.58
CA SER A 29 -2.03 13.39 -26.07
C SER A 29 -0.88 13.72 -25.10
N ARG A 30 -1.08 13.48 -23.79
CA ARG A 30 -0.05 13.69 -22.76
C ARG A 30 0.87 12.50 -22.54
N PHE A 31 0.63 11.35 -23.18
CA PHE A 31 1.54 10.23 -23.07
C PHE A 31 2.93 10.57 -23.62
N PRO A 32 4.01 10.12 -22.97
CA PRO A 32 5.37 10.42 -23.41
C PRO A 32 5.63 9.90 -24.82
N GLN A 33 6.39 10.66 -25.61
CA GLN A 33 6.82 10.25 -26.94
C GLN A 33 7.76 9.04 -26.84
N CYS A 34 7.23 7.84 -27.10
CA CYS A 34 7.93 6.57 -27.04
C CYS A 34 7.18 5.50 -27.83
N SER A 35 7.90 4.45 -28.22
CA SER A 35 7.39 3.31 -29.01
C SER A 35 6.41 2.42 -28.24
N ARG A 36 6.53 2.32 -26.91
CA ARG A 36 5.70 1.46 -26.05
C ARG A 36 5.24 2.16 -24.78
N ILE A 37 3.94 2.07 -24.52
CA ILE A 37 3.26 2.60 -23.34
C ILE A 37 2.37 1.51 -22.77
N ASP A 38 2.47 1.29 -21.47
CA ASP A 38 1.62 0.39 -20.72
C ASP A 38 0.87 1.23 -19.68
N PHE A 39 -0.44 1.42 -19.86
CA PHE A 39 -1.29 2.13 -18.92
C PHE A 39 -2.03 1.11 -18.06
N VAL A 40 -1.59 0.98 -16.80
CA VAL A 40 -1.95 -0.14 -15.92
C VAL A 40 -2.92 0.34 -14.85
N THR A 41 -4.03 -0.38 -14.64
CA THR A 41 -5.09 0.01 -13.70
C THR A 41 -5.49 -1.15 -12.78
N ASP A 42 -6.07 -0.83 -11.62
CA ASP A 42 -6.60 -1.84 -10.71
C ASP A 42 -7.83 -2.56 -11.30
N THR A 43 -8.12 -3.71 -10.71
CA THR A 43 -9.41 -4.39 -10.74
C THR A 43 -10.10 -4.13 -9.40
N TYR A 44 -11.41 -3.87 -9.40
CA TYR A 44 -12.16 -3.63 -8.17
C TYR A 44 -13.06 -4.83 -7.87
N LEU A 45 -12.66 -5.65 -6.89
CA LEU A 45 -13.43 -6.81 -6.44
C LEU A 45 -14.36 -6.45 -5.29
N ASP A 46 -15.54 -7.08 -5.23
CA ASP A 46 -16.50 -6.86 -4.14
C ASP A 46 -15.92 -7.28 -2.78
N VAL A 47 -15.18 -8.40 -2.73
CA VAL A 47 -14.52 -8.90 -1.53
C VAL A 47 -13.01 -8.83 -1.74
N SER A 48 -12.35 -7.88 -1.07
CA SER A 48 -10.90 -7.67 -1.17
C SER A 48 -10.28 -7.32 0.18
N ILE A 49 -9.02 -7.73 0.39
CA ILE A 49 -8.21 -7.33 1.55
C ILE A 49 -7.93 -5.82 1.59
N LYS A 50 -8.13 -5.12 0.47
CA LYS A 50 -7.93 -3.67 0.33
C LYS A 50 -9.18 -2.87 0.69
N ASN A 51 -10.34 -3.50 0.83
CA ASN A 51 -11.59 -2.80 1.09
C ASN A 51 -11.57 -2.01 2.41
N ILE A 52 -10.92 -2.53 3.45
CA ILE A 52 -10.78 -1.83 4.73
C ILE A 52 -10.08 -0.47 4.53
N GLU A 53 -8.95 -0.45 3.83
CA GLU A 53 -8.20 0.78 3.57
C GLU A 53 -8.94 1.71 2.58
N ARG A 54 -9.62 1.15 1.57
CA ARG A 54 -10.44 1.91 0.62
C ARG A 54 -11.58 2.64 1.35
N GLN A 55 -12.27 1.96 2.26
CA GLN A 55 -13.32 2.56 3.10
C GLN A 55 -12.75 3.67 3.99
N ARG A 56 -11.56 3.47 4.57
CA ARG A 56 -10.88 4.51 5.38
C ARG A 56 -10.58 5.78 4.59
N ARG A 57 -10.21 5.65 3.31
CA ARG A 57 -9.92 6.78 2.40
C ARG A 57 -11.18 7.52 1.93
N GLY A 58 -12.37 7.00 2.25
CA GLY A 58 -13.66 7.59 1.97
C GLY A 58 -14.47 6.80 0.95
N CYS A 59 -15.75 7.16 0.83
CA CYS A 59 -16.69 6.55 -0.11
C CYS A 59 -17.24 7.61 -1.07
N GLY A 60 -17.26 7.28 -2.36
CA GLY A 60 -17.88 8.10 -3.39
C GLY A 60 -19.24 7.54 -3.81
N ASP A 61 -20.15 8.43 -4.21
CA ASP A 61 -21.42 8.01 -4.80
C ASP A 61 -21.18 7.37 -6.18
N THR A 62 -22.04 6.42 -6.54
CA THR A 62 -21.97 5.83 -7.89
C THR A 62 -22.40 6.88 -8.90
N PHE A 63 -21.61 7.04 -9.96
CA PHE A 63 -21.84 7.99 -11.04
C PHE A 63 -21.98 7.21 -12.34
N LEU A 64 -23.03 7.49 -13.11
CA LEU A 64 -23.28 6.81 -14.38
C LEU A 64 -22.60 7.56 -15.53
N ILE A 65 -21.63 6.92 -16.18
CA ILE A 65 -21.01 7.44 -17.40
C ILE A 65 -21.81 6.94 -18.60
N ARG A 66 -22.59 7.83 -19.24
CA ARG A 66 -23.44 7.46 -20.40
C ARG A 66 -22.69 7.44 -21.73
N GLY A 67 -21.42 7.84 -21.76
CA GLY A 67 -20.60 7.97 -22.95
C GLY A 67 -19.71 9.23 -22.95
N PRO A 68 -19.00 9.51 -24.05
CA PRO A 68 -17.95 10.55 -24.10
C PRO A 68 -18.48 11.97 -23.85
N LYS A 69 -19.74 12.26 -24.19
CA LYS A 69 -20.36 13.58 -23.94
C LYS A 69 -20.80 13.80 -22.49
N THR A 70 -20.66 12.80 -21.62
CA THR A 70 -21.01 12.92 -20.20
C THR A 70 -20.08 13.93 -19.54
N LYS A 71 -20.64 14.87 -18.78
CA LYS A 71 -19.85 15.86 -18.06
C LYS A 71 -19.09 15.21 -16.90
N ILE A 72 -17.85 15.62 -16.69
CA ILE A 72 -17.06 15.15 -15.55
C ILE A 72 -17.67 15.76 -14.27
N PRO A 73 -17.87 14.97 -13.20
CA PRO A 73 -18.33 15.52 -11.93
C PRO A 73 -17.36 16.54 -11.37
N ARG A 74 -17.90 17.59 -10.73
CA ARG A 74 -17.10 18.67 -10.12
C ARG A 74 -16.13 18.17 -9.06
N ASP A 75 -16.56 17.19 -8.27
CA ASP A 75 -15.71 16.57 -7.26
C ASP A 75 -15.05 15.30 -7.83
N TRP A 76 -13.95 15.51 -8.55
CA TRP A 76 -13.17 14.44 -9.17
C TRP A 76 -12.61 13.45 -8.14
N LYS A 77 -12.18 13.94 -6.97
CA LYS A 77 -11.63 13.08 -5.91
C LYS A 77 -12.70 12.16 -5.34
N LYS A 78 -13.90 12.69 -5.07
CA LYS A 78 -15.03 11.87 -4.61
C LYS A 78 -15.49 10.89 -5.70
N PHE A 79 -15.48 11.29 -6.98
CA PHE A 79 -15.76 10.37 -8.09
C PHE A 79 -14.77 9.19 -8.10
N LEU A 80 -13.47 9.48 -7.98
CA LEU A 80 -12.43 8.48 -7.89
C LEU A 80 -12.42 7.73 -6.54
N ALA A 81 -13.19 8.10 -5.52
CA ALA A 81 -13.26 7.29 -4.30
C ALA A 81 -14.10 6.00 -4.49
N ASN A 82 -14.88 5.90 -5.58
CA ASN A 82 -15.74 4.76 -5.86
C ASN A 82 -15.13 3.82 -6.93
N GLY A 83 -14.99 2.53 -6.60
CA GLY A 83 -14.41 1.53 -7.52
C GLY A 83 -15.21 1.34 -8.82
N LYS A 84 -16.55 1.35 -8.78
CA LYS A 84 -17.40 1.22 -9.97
C LYS A 84 -17.26 2.41 -10.91
N ASN A 85 -17.01 3.60 -10.37
CA ASN A 85 -16.75 4.80 -11.18
C ASN A 85 -15.41 4.68 -11.91
N ARG A 86 -14.37 4.18 -11.22
CA ARG A 86 -13.06 3.93 -11.82
C ARG A 86 -13.14 2.88 -12.93
N GLU A 87 -13.87 1.80 -12.70
CA GLU A 87 -14.08 0.76 -13.72
C GLU A 87 -14.81 1.33 -14.95
N GLN A 88 -15.91 2.08 -14.76
CA GLN A 88 -16.61 2.75 -15.86
C GLN A 88 -15.70 3.72 -16.63
N LEU A 89 -14.84 4.46 -15.94
CA LEU A 89 -13.87 5.36 -16.57
C LEU A 89 -12.90 4.60 -17.47
N VAL A 90 -12.27 3.53 -16.96
CA VAL A 90 -11.32 2.74 -17.76
C VAL A 90 -11.99 2.08 -18.96
N ASN A 91 -13.23 1.58 -18.79
CA ASN A 91 -14.02 1.03 -19.89
C ASN A 91 -14.37 2.10 -20.95
N LEU A 92 -14.67 3.33 -20.53
CA LEU A 92 -14.87 4.44 -21.47
C LEU A 92 -13.58 4.72 -22.25
N LEU A 93 -12.43 4.79 -21.59
CA LEU A 93 -11.14 5.03 -22.26
C LEU A 93 -10.82 3.93 -23.27
N HIS A 94 -11.02 2.67 -22.91
CA HIS A 94 -10.89 1.54 -23.83
C HIS A 94 -11.73 1.74 -25.10
N ASN A 95 -13.01 2.07 -24.94
CA ASN A 95 -13.95 2.23 -26.05
C ASN A 95 -13.66 3.48 -26.90
N GLU A 96 -13.21 4.57 -26.28
CA GLU A 96 -12.79 5.76 -27.01
C GLU A 96 -11.52 5.47 -27.80
N TRP A 97 -10.46 4.96 -27.17
CA TRP A 97 -9.16 4.72 -27.81
C TRP A 97 -9.18 3.65 -28.90
N ALA A 98 -10.23 2.80 -28.94
CA ALA A 98 -10.49 1.89 -30.06
C ALA A 98 -10.94 2.59 -31.36
N GLN A 99 -11.38 3.86 -31.29
CA GLN A 99 -11.91 4.59 -32.44
C GLN A 99 -10.79 5.19 -33.31
N HIS A 100 -10.99 5.15 -34.63
CA HIS A 100 -10.04 5.65 -35.63
C HIS A 100 -9.66 7.13 -35.48
N LYS A 101 -10.52 7.96 -34.87
CA LYS A 101 -10.19 9.37 -34.58
C LYS A 101 -8.94 9.53 -33.70
N TYR A 102 -8.59 8.51 -32.90
CA TYR A 102 -7.38 8.51 -32.06
C TYR A 102 -6.14 7.90 -32.73
N ALA A 103 -6.25 7.41 -33.97
CA ALA A 103 -5.17 6.70 -34.66
C ALA A 103 -3.88 7.50 -34.76
N HIS A 104 -3.99 8.80 -35.00
CA HIS A 104 -2.83 9.70 -35.11
C HIS A 104 -1.99 9.78 -33.82
N TYR A 105 -2.59 9.60 -32.63
CA TYR A 105 -1.84 9.55 -31.36
C TYR A 105 -1.03 8.26 -31.20
N LEU A 106 -1.42 7.20 -31.91
CA LEU A 106 -0.85 5.86 -31.83
C LEU A 106 -0.03 5.48 -33.07
N HIS A 107 0.19 6.41 -34.00
CA HIS A 107 1.01 6.17 -35.18
C HIS A 107 2.43 5.75 -34.80
N GLY A 108 2.82 4.52 -35.16
CA GLY A 108 4.13 3.95 -34.83
C GLY A 108 4.32 3.66 -33.33
N ARG A 109 3.24 3.57 -32.55
CA ARG A 109 3.28 3.35 -31.10
C ARG A 109 2.43 2.13 -30.71
N ASN A 110 2.86 1.49 -29.63
CA ASN A 110 2.24 0.33 -29.03
C ASN A 110 1.68 0.72 -27.67
N LEU A 111 0.36 0.73 -27.53
CA LEU A 111 -0.32 1.03 -26.27
C LEU A 111 -0.93 -0.25 -25.71
N TYR A 112 -0.62 -0.56 -24.46
CA TYR A 112 -1.23 -1.63 -23.67
C TYR A 112 -2.08 -1.01 -22.58
N LEU A 113 -3.38 -1.28 -22.56
CA LEU A 113 -4.29 -0.82 -21.52
C LEU A 113 -4.75 -2.02 -20.69
N SER A 114 -4.36 -2.08 -19.43
CA SER A 114 -4.96 -3.00 -18.48
C SER A 114 -6.32 -2.47 -18.03
N HIS A 115 -7.34 -3.31 -18.10
CA HIS A 115 -8.69 -3.03 -17.61
C HIS A 115 -9.29 -4.31 -17.04
N SER A 116 -9.73 -4.27 -15.78
CA SER A 116 -10.18 -5.46 -15.07
C SER A 116 -9.13 -6.60 -15.15
N ASN A 117 -9.54 -7.80 -15.56
CA ASN A 117 -8.67 -8.95 -15.76
C ASN A 117 -8.10 -9.08 -17.19
N LYS A 118 -8.28 -8.07 -18.04
CA LYS A 118 -7.84 -8.06 -19.44
C LYS A 118 -6.77 -7.00 -19.67
N CYS A 119 -6.04 -7.18 -20.76
CA CYS A 119 -5.19 -6.14 -21.32
C CYS A 119 -5.49 -6.03 -22.82
N THR A 120 -5.81 -4.84 -23.29
CA THR A 120 -6.00 -4.57 -24.73
C THR A 120 -4.74 -3.91 -25.29
N TYR A 121 -4.22 -4.45 -26.39
CA TYR A 121 -3.16 -3.87 -27.20
C TYR A 121 -3.77 -3.01 -28.31
N PHE A 122 -3.28 -1.79 -28.48
CA PHE A 122 -3.68 -0.85 -29.52
C PHE A 122 -2.44 -0.40 -30.31
N THR A 123 -2.60 -0.26 -31.62
CA THR A 123 -1.58 0.29 -32.51
C THR A 123 -2.20 0.96 -33.75
N SER A 124 -1.44 1.83 -34.40
CA SER A 124 -1.78 2.39 -35.70
C SER A 124 -0.52 2.44 -36.58
N GLU A 125 -0.59 1.82 -37.76
CA GLU A 125 0.51 1.81 -38.73
C GLU A 125 0.47 3.04 -39.64
N ASP A 126 -0.73 3.50 -40.01
CA ASP A 126 -0.97 4.59 -40.96
C ASP A 126 -1.34 5.91 -40.28
N GLY A 127 -1.62 5.90 -38.96
CA GLY A 127 -2.11 7.05 -38.22
C GLY A 127 -3.57 7.41 -38.51
N LEU A 128 -4.28 6.56 -39.26
CA LEU A 128 -5.67 6.75 -39.69
C LEU A 128 -6.59 5.66 -39.13
N THR A 129 -6.09 4.43 -39.03
CA THR A 129 -6.85 3.27 -38.53
C THR A 129 -6.24 2.74 -37.22
N ILE A 130 -7.11 2.28 -36.34
CA ILE A 130 -6.74 1.62 -35.08
C ILE A 130 -6.89 0.12 -35.26
N LYS A 131 -5.83 -0.61 -34.96
CA LYS A 131 -5.88 -2.06 -34.75
C LYS A 131 -5.81 -2.31 -33.25
N HIS A 132 -6.69 -3.17 -32.73
CA HIS A 132 -6.63 -3.57 -31.34
C HIS A 132 -7.00 -5.04 -31.13
N THR A 133 -6.32 -5.68 -30.17
CA THR A 133 -6.52 -7.08 -29.80
C THR A 133 -6.35 -7.27 -28.30
N THR A 134 -6.85 -8.36 -27.75
CA THR A 134 -6.52 -8.74 -26.36
C THR A 134 -5.09 -9.27 -26.33
N GLN A 135 -4.29 -8.81 -25.36
CA GLN A 135 -2.95 -9.33 -25.10
C GLN A 135 -3.01 -10.35 -23.96
N GLU A 136 -3.03 -11.63 -24.32
CA GLU A 136 -3.24 -12.74 -23.40
C GLU A 136 -2.15 -12.83 -22.32
N ASP A 137 -0.88 -12.60 -22.68
CA ASP A 137 0.26 -12.60 -21.75
C ASP A 137 0.14 -11.54 -20.63
N LEU A 138 -0.70 -10.51 -20.84
CA LEU A 138 -0.94 -9.42 -19.90
C LEU A 138 -2.35 -9.45 -19.27
N CYS A 139 -3.17 -10.43 -19.61
CA CYS A 139 -4.45 -10.66 -18.94
C CYS A 139 -4.19 -11.25 -17.55
N SER A 140 -4.48 -10.48 -16.50
CA SER A 140 -4.05 -10.76 -15.13
C SER A 140 -5.23 -11.02 -14.20
N SER A 141 -5.10 -12.01 -13.31
CA SER A 141 -6.06 -12.19 -12.20
C SER A 141 -5.70 -11.36 -10.96
N GLN A 142 -4.58 -10.63 -11.00
CA GLN A 142 -4.14 -9.79 -9.90
C GLN A 142 -5.05 -8.55 -9.80
N GLU A 143 -5.33 -8.13 -8.56
CA GLU A 143 -6.25 -7.03 -8.31
C GLU A 143 -5.59 -5.67 -8.56
N GLU A 144 -4.44 -5.42 -7.96
CA GLU A 144 -3.87 -4.07 -7.85
C GLU A 144 -2.93 -3.75 -9.03
N ALA A 145 -2.86 -2.46 -9.40
CA ALA A 145 -2.00 -1.99 -10.47
C ALA A 145 -0.51 -2.20 -10.13
N ASP A 146 -0.14 -2.13 -8.85
CA ASP A 146 1.25 -2.27 -8.37
C ASP A 146 1.94 -3.55 -8.85
N THR A 147 1.24 -4.68 -8.74
CA THR A 147 1.70 -5.99 -9.14
C THR A 147 1.60 -6.20 -10.64
N LYS A 148 0.51 -5.74 -11.27
CA LYS A 148 0.37 -5.76 -12.74
C LYS A 148 1.51 -4.98 -13.41
N ILE A 149 1.94 -3.85 -12.84
CA ILE A 149 3.09 -3.07 -13.36
C ILE A 149 4.33 -3.94 -13.48
N ILE A 150 4.60 -4.85 -12.53
CA ILE A 150 5.72 -5.78 -12.60
C ILE A 150 5.56 -6.74 -13.77
N LEU A 151 4.39 -7.38 -13.92
CA LEU A 151 4.08 -8.23 -15.08
C LEU A 151 4.32 -7.49 -16.41
N HIS A 152 3.85 -6.26 -16.52
CA HIS A 152 4.06 -5.40 -17.69
C HIS A 152 5.54 -5.08 -17.93
N CYS A 153 6.35 -4.86 -16.88
CA CYS A 153 7.79 -4.67 -17.02
C CYS A 153 8.50 -5.92 -17.56
N PHE A 154 8.15 -7.11 -17.08
CA PHE A 154 8.69 -8.38 -17.60
C PHE A 154 8.34 -8.57 -19.08
N HIS A 155 7.08 -8.35 -19.43
CA HIS A 155 6.63 -8.43 -20.81
C HIS A 155 7.31 -7.38 -21.70
N ALA A 156 7.48 -6.15 -21.21
CA ALA A 156 8.21 -5.10 -21.92
C ALA A 156 9.66 -5.50 -22.20
N SER A 157 10.34 -6.04 -21.20
CA SER A 157 11.72 -6.51 -21.34
C SER A 157 11.86 -7.66 -22.32
N LYS A 158 10.95 -8.65 -22.25
CA LYS A 158 10.97 -9.83 -23.12
C LYS A 158 10.75 -9.50 -24.60
N TYR A 159 9.87 -8.55 -24.91
CA TYR A 159 9.41 -8.31 -26.29
C TYR A 159 9.93 -7.00 -26.92
N CYS A 160 10.79 -6.25 -26.24
CA CYS A 160 11.47 -5.08 -26.83
C CYS A 160 12.97 -5.35 -26.99
N GLN A 161 13.38 -5.54 -28.24
CA GLN A 161 14.72 -6.02 -28.62
C GLN A 161 15.83 -4.95 -28.54
N ASP A 162 15.49 -3.69 -28.29
CA ASP A 162 16.40 -2.55 -28.43
C ASP A 162 17.14 -2.16 -27.14
N ASN A 163 17.14 -3.02 -26.12
CA ASN A 163 17.67 -2.73 -24.77
C ASN A 163 17.19 -1.39 -24.20
N SER A 164 16.03 -0.90 -24.68
CA SER A 164 15.46 0.38 -24.27
C SER A 164 15.16 0.36 -22.77
N PRO A 165 15.44 1.44 -22.02
CA PRO A 165 15.09 1.48 -20.61
C PRO A 165 13.57 1.47 -20.40
N ILE A 166 13.14 0.81 -19.33
CA ILE A 166 11.75 0.82 -18.85
C ILE A 166 11.63 1.92 -17.81
N ARG A 167 10.74 2.88 -18.03
CA ARG A 167 10.45 3.93 -17.06
C ARG A 167 9.06 3.74 -16.47
N VAL A 168 9.01 3.38 -15.19
CA VAL A 168 7.77 3.19 -14.44
C VAL A 168 7.38 4.50 -13.77
N ARG A 169 6.22 5.06 -14.11
CA ARG A 169 5.66 6.26 -13.48
C ARG A 169 4.64 5.87 -12.43
N SER A 170 4.97 6.13 -11.18
CA SER A 170 4.05 6.03 -10.05
C SER A 170 4.58 6.87 -8.89
N PRO A 171 3.71 7.51 -8.08
CA PRO A 171 4.09 8.10 -6.81
C PRO A 171 4.14 7.05 -5.68
N ASP A 172 3.64 5.84 -5.92
CA ASP A 172 3.42 4.81 -4.91
C ASP A 172 4.74 4.14 -4.47
N THR A 173 4.87 3.97 -3.15
CA THR A 173 6.01 3.29 -2.55
C THR A 173 5.91 1.77 -2.73
N ASP A 174 4.70 1.21 -2.80
CA ASP A 174 4.50 -0.24 -3.03
C ASP A 174 5.10 -0.65 -4.39
N VAL A 175 4.84 0.15 -5.43
CA VAL A 175 5.47 -0.01 -6.76
C VAL A 175 6.99 0.09 -6.68
N PHE A 176 7.53 1.07 -5.96
CA PHE A 176 8.98 1.23 -5.82
C PHE A 176 9.64 0.01 -5.15
N MET A 177 9.03 -0.53 -4.09
CA MET A 177 9.56 -1.70 -3.38
C MET A 177 9.46 -2.97 -4.23
N LEU A 178 8.37 -3.14 -4.98
CA LEU A 178 8.22 -4.23 -5.94
C LEU A 178 9.27 -4.14 -7.06
N LEU A 179 9.56 -2.94 -7.57
CA LEU A 179 10.62 -2.76 -8.56
C LEU A 179 11.99 -3.13 -7.98
N ILE A 180 12.32 -2.72 -6.74
CA ILE A 180 13.59 -3.12 -6.09
C ILE A 180 13.73 -4.64 -6.05
N ARG A 181 12.65 -5.35 -5.70
CA ARG A 181 12.62 -6.82 -5.62
C ARG A 181 12.95 -7.48 -6.96
N TYR A 182 12.37 -6.98 -8.05
CA TYR A 182 12.37 -7.63 -9.36
C TYR A 182 13.34 -7.05 -10.37
N ALA A 183 13.99 -5.91 -10.11
CA ALA A 183 14.83 -5.24 -11.12
C ALA A 183 15.96 -6.14 -11.64
N SER A 184 16.54 -7.00 -10.80
CA SER A 184 17.58 -7.96 -11.21
C SER A 184 17.07 -9.10 -12.09
N ASN A 185 15.75 -9.29 -12.16
CA ASN A 185 15.10 -10.30 -13.01
C ASN A 185 14.62 -9.73 -14.35
N ILE A 186 14.81 -8.43 -14.58
CA ILE A 186 14.42 -7.71 -15.79
C ILE A 186 15.71 -7.33 -16.52
N GLU A 187 15.84 -7.70 -17.79
CA GLU A 187 17.08 -7.48 -18.56
C GLU A 187 17.34 -6.00 -18.81
N ASN A 188 16.28 -5.25 -19.13
CA ASN A 188 16.36 -3.83 -19.39
C ASN A 188 16.53 -3.03 -18.10
N ILE A 189 17.24 -1.90 -18.19
CA ILE A 189 17.36 -0.98 -17.05
C ILE A 189 15.99 -0.40 -16.69
N VAL A 190 15.64 -0.50 -15.41
CA VAL A 190 14.37 -0.02 -14.85
C VAL A 190 14.59 1.27 -14.07
N PHE A 191 13.85 2.31 -14.45
CA PHE A 191 13.79 3.59 -13.75
C PHE A 191 12.42 3.76 -13.09
N PHE A 192 12.42 4.19 -11.83
CA PHE A 192 11.23 4.66 -11.13
C PHE A 192 11.15 6.18 -11.23
N ASP A 193 10.06 6.68 -11.79
CA ASP A 193 9.80 8.09 -12.05
C ASP A 193 8.70 8.58 -11.12
N LYS A 194 9.13 9.20 -10.02
CA LYS A 194 8.24 9.76 -9.00
C LYS A 194 7.75 11.12 -9.48
N GLU A 195 6.58 11.11 -10.13
CA GLU A 195 5.97 12.32 -10.69
C GLU A 195 5.32 13.14 -9.56
N THR A 196 6.07 14.09 -8.98
CA THR A 196 5.52 15.11 -8.07
C THR A 196 6.06 16.49 -8.45
N GLY A 197 5.26 17.24 -9.23
CA GLY A 197 5.47 18.66 -9.56
C GLY A 197 6.91 19.02 -9.96
N ASN A 198 7.39 20.17 -9.47
CA ASN A 198 8.74 20.70 -9.74
C ASN A 198 9.89 19.88 -9.12
N LYS A 199 9.61 18.76 -8.44
CA LYS A 199 10.59 17.86 -7.81
C LYS A 199 10.54 16.45 -8.41
N ARG A 200 10.31 16.33 -9.72
CA ARG A 200 10.37 15.04 -10.42
C ARG A 200 11.72 14.37 -10.18
N ARG A 201 11.69 13.14 -9.68
CA ARG A 201 12.89 12.33 -9.43
C ARG A 201 12.81 11.04 -10.22
N VAL A 202 13.80 10.82 -11.07
CA VAL A 202 13.98 9.57 -11.80
C VAL A 202 15.09 8.79 -11.13
N ILE A 203 14.76 7.62 -10.60
CA ILE A 203 15.64 6.78 -9.78
C ILE A 203 15.97 5.52 -10.57
N ASN A 204 17.26 5.19 -10.71
CA ASN A 204 17.69 3.93 -11.32
C ASN A 204 17.50 2.79 -10.33
N VAL A 205 16.42 2.03 -10.47
CA VAL A 205 16.08 0.95 -9.53
C VAL A 205 16.95 -0.28 -9.78
N THR A 206 17.33 -0.55 -11.03
CA THR A 206 18.28 -1.63 -11.35
C THR A 206 19.60 -1.46 -10.61
N ALA A 207 20.15 -0.25 -10.57
CA ALA A 207 21.39 0.04 -9.82
C ALA A 207 21.21 -0.15 -8.31
N ILE A 208 20.06 0.26 -7.74
CA ILE A 208 19.76 0.06 -6.31
C ILE A 208 19.66 -1.43 -5.99
N SER A 209 18.89 -2.18 -6.78
CA SER A 209 18.69 -3.63 -6.62
C SER A 209 20.03 -4.38 -6.70
N HIS A 210 20.88 -4.04 -7.68
CA HIS A 210 22.22 -4.59 -7.81
C HIS A 210 23.10 -4.32 -6.58
N ASN A 211 23.09 -3.07 -6.07
CA ASN A 211 23.90 -2.70 -4.90
C ASN A 211 23.41 -3.36 -3.60
N LEU A 212 22.11 -3.57 -3.45
CA LEU A 212 21.54 -4.30 -2.32
C LEU A 212 21.84 -5.81 -2.41
N GLY A 213 21.87 -6.35 -3.62
CA GLY A 213 21.90 -7.78 -3.86
C GLY A 213 20.51 -8.40 -3.80
N VAL A 214 20.38 -9.62 -4.33
CA VAL A 214 19.10 -10.32 -4.53
C VAL A 214 18.38 -10.58 -3.21
N GLU A 215 19.10 -11.08 -2.21
CA GLU A 215 18.52 -11.46 -0.92
C GLU A 215 18.01 -10.25 -0.14
N MET A 216 18.82 -9.19 -0.03
CA MET A 216 18.42 -7.97 0.65
C MET A 216 17.28 -7.26 -0.10
N SER A 217 17.30 -7.22 -1.43
CA SER A 217 16.20 -6.65 -2.22
C SER A 217 14.88 -7.37 -1.97
N HIS A 218 14.92 -8.69 -1.76
CA HIS A 218 13.75 -9.47 -1.35
C HIS A 218 13.32 -9.14 0.08
N ALA A 219 14.25 -9.15 1.03
CA ALA A 219 13.95 -8.82 2.41
C ALA A 219 13.38 -7.41 2.57
N MET A 220 13.82 -6.43 1.76
CA MET A 220 13.33 -5.06 1.77
C MET A 220 11.83 -4.95 1.44
N LEU A 221 11.35 -5.69 0.43
CA LEU A 221 9.92 -5.77 0.12
C LEU A 221 9.12 -6.35 1.30
N ASN A 222 9.66 -7.40 1.93
CA ASN A 222 8.99 -8.07 3.04
C ASN A 222 9.01 -7.23 4.34
N VAL A 223 10.08 -6.47 4.58
CA VAL A 223 10.16 -5.45 5.64
C VAL A 223 9.12 -4.36 5.44
N HIS A 224 8.89 -3.94 4.20
CA HIS A 224 7.87 -2.93 3.89
C HIS A 224 6.45 -3.42 4.25
N ALA A 225 6.10 -4.68 3.97
CA ALA A 225 4.85 -5.29 4.46
C ALA A 225 4.84 -5.44 5.99
N LEU A 226 5.93 -5.92 6.60
CA LEU A 226 6.02 -6.18 8.04
C LEU A 226 5.86 -4.92 8.89
N SER A 227 6.39 -3.79 8.42
CA SER A 227 6.35 -2.49 9.12
C SER A 227 5.08 -1.67 8.82
N GLY A 228 4.17 -2.19 7.99
CA GLY A 228 2.88 -1.61 7.69
C GLY A 228 2.74 -1.14 6.24
N CYS A 229 1.77 -1.71 5.54
CA CYS A 229 1.23 -1.25 4.25
C CYS A 229 -0.31 -1.24 4.32
N ASP A 230 -0.99 -1.07 3.18
CA ASP A 230 -2.46 -0.98 3.13
C ASP A 230 -3.21 -2.19 3.71
N THR A 231 -2.56 -3.34 3.81
CA THR A 231 -3.18 -4.61 4.23
C THR A 231 -2.64 -5.13 5.57
N THR A 232 -1.69 -4.42 6.18
CA THR A 232 -1.02 -4.84 7.42
C THR A 232 -0.97 -3.71 8.45
N SER A 233 -0.89 -4.07 9.73
CA SER A 233 -0.70 -3.10 10.81
C SER A 233 0.74 -2.58 10.86
N SER A 234 0.97 -1.47 11.55
CA SER A 234 2.31 -0.96 11.83
C SER A 234 2.65 -1.05 13.31
N PHE A 235 3.94 -1.11 13.62
CA PHE A 235 4.46 -1.07 14.97
C PHE A 235 4.68 0.39 15.38
N VAL A 236 4.06 0.84 16.47
CA VAL A 236 4.16 2.23 16.94
C VAL A 236 5.63 2.60 17.17
N ARG A 237 6.05 3.75 16.62
CA ARG A 237 7.45 4.27 16.60
C ARG A 237 8.47 3.42 15.85
N HIS A 238 8.08 2.33 15.22
CA HIS A 238 8.95 1.49 14.38
C HIS A 238 8.55 1.58 12.91
N GLY A 239 8.81 2.73 12.29
CA GLY A 239 8.56 2.94 10.87
C GLY A 239 9.55 2.19 9.96
N LYS A 240 9.24 2.15 8.66
CA LYS A 240 10.01 1.44 7.61
C LYS A 240 11.52 1.64 7.68
N LEU A 241 11.98 2.88 7.88
CA LEU A 241 13.42 3.18 7.99
C LEU A 241 14.05 2.57 9.24
N SER A 242 13.36 2.62 10.40
CA SER A 242 13.84 2.02 11.64
C SER A 242 13.95 0.49 11.51
N VAL A 243 12.93 -0.16 10.95
CA VAL A 243 12.93 -1.61 10.73
C VAL A 243 14.01 -2.04 9.74
N LYS A 244 14.17 -1.29 8.64
CA LYS A 244 15.27 -1.48 7.68
C LYS A 244 16.64 -1.39 8.35
N SER A 245 16.91 -0.30 9.08
CA SER A 245 18.20 -0.11 9.75
C SER A 245 18.46 -1.20 10.79
N LYS A 246 17.41 -1.71 11.44
CA LYS A 246 17.54 -2.86 12.35
C LYS A 246 17.93 -4.13 11.61
N LEU A 247 17.31 -4.42 10.46
CA LEU A 247 17.67 -5.57 9.63
C LEU A 247 19.11 -5.48 9.11
N GLU A 248 19.54 -4.29 8.67
CA GLU A 248 20.93 -4.06 8.23
C GLU A 248 21.95 -4.30 9.34
N LYS A 249 21.61 -3.90 10.58
CA LYS A 249 22.45 -4.14 11.75
C LYS A 249 22.51 -5.61 12.17
N PHE A 250 21.40 -6.34 12.01
CA PHE A 250 21.28 -7.74 12.42
C PHE A 250 20.97 -8.64 11.23
N SER A 251 21.98 -8.81 10.36
CA SER A 251 21.86 -9.53 9.09
C SER A 251 21.43 -11.00 9.23
N LYS A 252 21.55 -11.60 10.41
CA LYS A 252 21.02 -12.95 10.72
C LYS A 252 19.53 -13.12 10.42
N PHE A 253 18.77 -12.02 10.42
CA PHE A 253 17.34 -12.04 10.12
C PHE A 253 17.02 -11.92 8.62
N VAL A 254 17.99 -11.61 7.75
CA VAL A 254 17.75 -11.47 6.30
C VAL A 254 17.15 -12.74 5.67
N PRO A 255 17.64 -13.96 5.96
CA PRO A 255 17.02 -15.19 5.43
C PRO A 255 15.59 -15.42 5.95
N ILE A 256 15.33 -15.06 7.21
CA ILE A 256 14.01 -15.17 7.85
C ILE A 256 13.02 -14.25 7.11
N LEU A 257 13.38 -12.97 6.93
CA LEU A 257 12.53 -12.01 6.23
C LEU A 257 12.36 -12.36 4.75
N THR A 258 13.40 -12.90 4.10
CA THR A 258 13.34 -13.36 2.70
C THR A 258 12.39 -14.55 2.51
N SER A 259 12.17 -15.34 3.56
CA SER A 259 11.28 -16.52 3.51
C SER A 259 9.78 -16.18 3.59
N LEU A 260 9.43 -14.94 3.97
CA LEU A 260 8.04 -14.47 3.96
C LEU A 260 7.43 -14.56 2.56
N GLY A 261 6.22 -15.11 2.49
CA GLY A 261 5.50 -15.25 1.23
C GLY A 261 6.08 -16.29 0.28
N ALA A 262 6.99 -17.17 0.73
CA ALA A 262 7.42 -18.33 -0.06
C ALA A 262 6.32 -19.41 -0.15
N SER A 263 5.44 -19.46 0.85
CA SER A 263 4.27 -20.33 0.94
C SER A 263 3.09 -19.53 1.47
N PRO A 264 1.83 -19.85 1.09
CA PRO A 264 0.66 -19.21 1.68
C PRO A 264 0.54 -19.45 3.19
N THR A 265 1.02 -20.59 3.67
CA THR A 265 0.98 -20.99 5.08
C THR A 265 2.33 -20.72 5.74
N ILE A 266 2.29 -20.12 6.93
CA ILE A 266 3.49 -19.88 7.74
C ILE A 266 3.86 -21.11 8.57
N THR A 267 5.15 -21.40 8.67
CA THR A 267 5.70 -22.46 9.53
C THR A 267 6.03 -21.92 10.91
N ASP A 268 6.02 -22.78 11.93
CA ASP A 268 6.36 -22.39 13.30
C ASP A 268 7.79 -21.85 13.44
N THR A 269 8.73 -22.38 12.64
CA THR A 269 10.11 -21.88 12.57
C THR A 269 10.16 -20.45 12.06
N LEU A 270 9.43 -20.14 10.98
CA LEU A 270 9.39 -18.78 10.43
C LEU A 270 8.69 -17.81 11.40
N LEU A 271 7.60 -18.27 12.03
CA LEU A 271 6.88 -17.49 13.04
C LEU A 271 7.78 -17.13 14.23
N THR A 272 8.55 -18.11 14.74
CA THR A 272 9.49 -17.92 15.84
C THR A 272 10.62 -16.95 15.46
N GLY A 273 11.19 -17.09 14.25
CA GLY A 273 12.23 -16.19 13.77
C GLY A 273 11.75 -14.74 13.60
N LEU A 274 10.50 -14.56 13.15
CA LEU A 274 9.89 -13.24 13.05
C LEU A 274 9.52 -12.66 14.42
N GLU A 275 9.09 -13.49 15.37
CA GLU A 275 8.89 -13.09 16.78
C GLU A 275 10.20 -12.57 17.39
N GLU A 276 11.32 -13.27 17.18
CA GLU A 276 12.64 -12.83 17.62
C GLU A 276 13.06 -11.52 16.94
N PHE A 277 12.81 -11.36 15.64
CA PHE A 277 13.11 -10.10 14.95
C PHE A 277 12.29 -8.92 15.51
N VAL A 278 10.99 -9.13 15.77
CA VAL A 278 10.15 -8.09 16.36
C VAL A 278 10.59 -7.79 17.80
N CYS A 279 10.98 -8.79 18.59
CA CYS A 279 11.59 -8.55 19.90
C CYS A 279 12.84 -7.66 19.78
N CYS A 280 13.68 -7.93 18.77
CA CYS A 280 14.86 -7.13 18.48
C CYS A 280 14.48 -5.67 18.17
N LEU A 281 13.37 -5.38 17.49
CA LEU A 281 12.95 -3.99 17.21
C LEU A 281 12.82 -3.17 18.49
N TYR A 282 12.25 -3.75 19.56
CA TYR A 282 11.96 -3.08 20.83
C TYR A 282 13.11 -3.14 21.85
N SER A 283 14.07 -4.05 21.68
CA SER A 283 15.19 -4.22 22.61
C SER A 283 16.47 -4.65 21.92
N ASN A 284 17.62 -4.16 22.40
CA ASN A 284 18.92 -4.67 21.97
C ASN A 284 19.36 -5.93 22.74
N LYS A 285 18.60 -6.34 23.77
CA LYS A 285 18.82 -7.60 24.47
C LYS A 285 18.19 -8.74 23.66
N GLU A 286 18.73 -9.94 23.82
CA GLU A 286 18.21 -11.13 23.14
C GLU A 286 16.93 -11.60 23.81
N TYR A 287 15.81 -11.48 23.09
CA TYR A 287 14.49 -11.96 23.48
C TYR A 287 13.93 -12.80 22.33
N THR A 288 13.40 -13.97 22.66
CA THR A 288 12.71 -14.88 21.73
C THR A 288 11.22 -15.01 22.03
N ASN A 289 10.74 -14.36 23.09
CA ASN A 289 9.34 -14.39 23.52
C ASN A 289 8.82 -12.97 23.71
N ILE A 290 7.88 -12.57 22.85
CA ILE A 290 7.36 -11.20 22.80
C ILE A 290 6.56 -10.84 24.04
N ASN A 291 5.86 -11.81 24.65
CA ASN A 291 5.10 -11.58 25.88
C ASN A 291 6.03 -11.35 27.07
N LYS A 292 7.15 -12.08 27.16
CA LYS A 292 8.17 -11.83 28.18
C LYS A 292 8.80 -10.46 28.02
N LEU A 293 9.15 -10.08 26.78
CA LEU A 293 9.64 -8.73 26.49
C LEU A 293 8.61 -7.66 26.85
N ARG A 294 7.35 -7.86 26.48
CA ARG A 294 6.24 -6.95 26.79
C ARG A 294 6.10 -6.75 28.30
N PHE A 295 6.13 -7.83 29.08
CA PHE A 295 6.06 -7.80 30.54
C PHE A 295 7.27 -7.09 31.15
N ASP A 296 8.48 -7.37 30.66
CA ASP A 296 9.71 -6.75 31.17
C ASP A 296 9.74 -5.25 30.89
N LEU A 297 9.32 -4.82 29.69
CA LEU A 297 9.23 -3.39 29.34
C LEU A 297 8.15 -2.68 30.15
N PHE A 298 7.00 -3.33 30.35
CA PHE A 298 5.95 -2.79 31.22
C PHE A 298 6.46 -2.62 32.65
N SER A 299 7.06 -3.67 33.21
CA SER A 299 7.61 -3.65 34.57
C SER A 299 8.73 -2.62 34.71
N GLN A 300 9.63 -2.52 33.74
CA GLN A 300 10.70 -1.54 33.78
C GLN A 300 10.17 -0.09 33.77
N LYS A 301 9.08 0.16 33.04
CA LYS A 301 8.54 1.51 32.84
C LYS A 301 7.53 1.92 33.91
N TYR A 302 6.76 0.96 34.42
CA TYR A 302 5.59 1.22 35.25
C TYR A 302 5.59 0.43 36.57
N ALA A 303 6.61 -0.38 36.87
CA ALA A 303 6.66 -1.05 38.17
C ALA A 303 6.68 0.02 39.27
N PRO A 304 5.77 -0.08 40.26
CA PRO A 304 5.75 0.84 41.38
C PRO A 304 7.06 0.72 42.14
N THR A 305 7.78 1.83 42.29
CA THR A 305 8.79 1.95 43.35
C THR A 305 8.12 2.03 44.73
N THR A 306 6.86 2.47 44.78
CA THR A 306 5.95 2.44 45.93
C THR A 306 4.50 2.30 45.45
N ALA A 307 3.58 1.81 46.31
CA ALA A 307 2.16 1.65 45.95
C ALA A 307 1.49 2.95 45.44
N PHE A 308 1.97 4.11 45.91
CA PHE A 308 1.49 5.45 45.53
C PHE A 308 1.96 5.90 44.13
N SER A 309 2.99 5.26 43.56
CA SER A 309 3.57 5.63 42.27
C SER A 309 2.67 5.31 41.07
N LEU A 310 1.69 4.42 41.21
CA LEU A 310 0.77 4.08 40.11
C LEU A 310 -0.34 5.13 39.93
N LEU A 311 -0.77 5.78 41.01
CA LEU A 311 -1.83 6.79 41.02
C LEU A 311 -1.37 8.12 40.38
N ASN A 312 -0.08 8.46 40.48
CA ASN A 312 0.49 9.70 39.96
C ASN A 312 1.15 9.58 38.57
N ASN A 313 1.10 8.39 37.95
CA ASN A 313 1.63 8.21 36.60
C ASN A 313 0.68 8.82 35.57
N LYS A 314 0.99 10.04 35.10
CA LYS A 314 0.29 10.64 33.95
C LYS A 314 0.49 9.77 32.71
N GLY A 315 -0.53 8.97 32.37
CA GLY A 315 -0.70 8.31 31.08
C GLY A 315 0.14 7.04 30.87
N VAL A 316 -0.44 5.87 31.14
CA VAL A 316 0.09 4.58 30.66
C VAL A 316 -0.21 4.45 29.16
N ASP A 317 0.75 4.83 28.31
CA ASP A 317 0.65 4.56 26.87
C ASP A 317 1.11 3.12 26.58
N LEU A 318 0.13 2.21 26.46
CA LEU A 318 0.34 0.80 26.14
C LEU A 318 0.70 0.55 24.67
N SER A 319 0.52 1.54 23.79
CA SER A 319 0.82 1.43 22.36
C SER A 319 2.33 1.36 22.09
N LEU A 320 3.14 1.85 23.03
CA LEU A 320 4.61 1.82 22.97
C LEU A 320 5.22 0.45 23.31
N LEU A 321 4.41 -0.47 23.83
CA LEU A 321 4.84 -1.84 24.12
C LEU A 321 4.74 -2.69 22.85
N PRO A 322 5.58 -3.73 22.70
CA PRO A 322 5.43 -4.68 21.61
C PRO A 322 4.06 -5.37 21.65
N PRO A 323 3.48 -5.78 20.51
CA PRO A 323 2.20 -6.49 20.51
C PRO A 323 2.24 -7.76 21.36
N CYS A 324 1.08 -8.19 21.86
CA CYS A 324 0.99 -9.53 22.45
C CYS A 324 1.20 -10.61 21.38
N LYS A 325 1.58 -11.81 21.81
CA LYS A 325 1.90 -12.92 20.91
C LYS A 325 0.80 -13.20 19.89
N THR A 326 -0.45 -13.34 20.34
CA THR A 326 -1.58 -13.65 19.44
C THR A 326 -1.83 -12.57 18.39
N SER A 327 -1.66 -11.30 18.76
CA SER A 327 -1.77 -10.19 17.81
C SER A 327 -0.61 -10.18 16.81
N LEU A 328 0.61 -10.44 17.28
CA LEU A 328 1.78 -10.55 16.42
C LEU A 328 1.64 -11.71 15.43
N GLU A 329 1.14 -12.87 15.87
CA GLU A 329 0.90 -14.01 14.99
C GLU A 329 -0.06 -13.67 13.85
N ASN A 330 -1.19 -13.01 14.15
CA ASN A 330 -2.15 -12.62 13.12
C ASN A 330 -1.60 -11.51 12.22
N HIS A 331 -0.82 -10.57 12.74
CA HIS A 331 -0.07 -9.59 11.92
C HIS A 331 0.88 -10.29 10.95
N ILE A 332 1.70 -11.22 11.45
CA ILE A 332 2.65 -11.98 10.62
C ILE A 332 1.92 -12.79 9.53
N LYS A 333 0.76 -13.39 9.83
CA LYS A 333 -0.03 -14.10 8.80
C LYS A 333 -0.49 -13.18 7.67
N ARG A 334 -0.93 -11.95 8.00
CA ARG A 334 -1.32 -10.95 7.00
C ARG A 334 -0.12 -10.52 6.15
N VAL A 335 1.02 -10.28 6.81
CA VAL A 335 2.29 -9.96 6.15
C VAL A 335 2.69 -11.08 5.20
N ASN A 336 2.65 -12.34 5.66
CA ASN A 336 2.99 -13.49 4.82
C ASN A 336 2.06 -13.60 3.60
N TYR A 337 0.76 -13.37 3.77
CA TYR A 337 -0.20 -13.36 2.67
C TYR A 337 0.10 -12.24 1.66
N GLN A 338 0.35 -11.01 2.13
CA GLN A 338 0.70 -9.89 1.25
C GLN A 338 2.01 -10.15 0.50
N CYS A 339 3.04 -10.64 1.19
CA CYS A 339 4.31 -11.05 0.58
C CYS A 339 4.10 -12.18 -0.44
N TYR A 340 3.21 -13.13 -0.19
CA TYR A 340 2.90 -14.21 -1.13
C TYR A 340 2.29 -13.67 -2.43
N VAL A 341 1.35 -12.71 -2.33
CA VAL A 341 0.80 -12.01 -3.51
C VAL A 341 1.92 -11.30 -4.27
N TRP A 342 2.72 -10.49 -3.58
CA TRP A 342 3.81 -9.72 -4.19
C TRP A 342 4.92 -10.58 -4.80
N ASN A 343 5.26 -11.72 -4.20
CA ASN A 343 6.24 -12.69 -4.73
C ASN A 343 5.79 -13.36 -6.02
N ASN A 344 4.50 -13.26 -6.35
CA ASN A 344 3.91 -13.75 -7.57
C ASN A 344 3.54 -12.62 -8.56
N ALA A 345 4.02 -11.38 -8.36
CA ALA A 345 3.65 -10.23 -9.18
C ALA A 345 3.99 -10.40 -10.68
N HIS A 346 5.04 -11.16 -10.99
CA HIS A 346 5.47 -11.48 -12.35
C HIS A 346 4.62 -12.56 -13.05
N VAL A 347 3.71 -13.23 -12.33
CA VAL A 347 2.82 -14.25 -12.87
C VAL A 347 1.48 -13.61 -13.21
N ALA A 348 0.99 -13.79 -14.44
CA ALA A 348 -0.27 -13.16 -14.85
C ALA A 348 -1.48 -13.67 -14.04
N LYS A 349 -1.56 -14.98 -13.83
CA LYS A 349 -2.70 -15.62 -13.16
C LYS A 349 -2.21 -16.54 -12.02
N PRO A 350 -1.65 -15.98 -10.94
CA PRO A 350 -1.15 -16.80 -9.84
C PRO A 350 -2.30 -17.42 -9.07
N TRP A 351 -2.07 -18.60 -8.50
CA TRP A 351 -2.99 -19.16 -7.52
C TRP A 351 -2.80 -18.42 -6.19
N ILE A 352 -3.82 -17.69 -5.74
CA ILE A 352 -3.83 -16.97 -4.47
C ILE A 352 -4.96 -17.56 -3.60
N PRO A 353 -4.69 -18.05 -2.39
CA PRO A 353 -5.73 -18.61 -1.53
C PRO A 353 -6.66 -17.54 -0.98
N THR A 354 -7.77 -17.96 -0.38
CA THR A 354 -8.63 -17.04 0.38
C THR A 354 -7.84 -16.36 1.51
N PRO A 355 -8.07 -15.07 1.80
CA PRO A 355 -7.46 -14.40 2.93
C PRO A 355 -8.01 -14.87 4.29
N VAL A 356 -9.17 -15.55 4.30
CA VAL A 356 -9.77 -16.09 5.54
C VAL A 356 -8.83 -17.11 6.18
N GLY A 357 -8.51 -16.93 7.46
CA GLY A 357 -7.54 -17.76 8.19
C GLY A 357 -6.08 -17.27 8.08
N HIS A 358 -5.80 -16.33 7.17
CA HIS A 358 -4.49 -15.69 7.03
C HIS A 358 -4.42 -14.34 7.78
N GLY A 359 -5.14 -14.23 8.91
CA GLY A 359 -5.25 -13.00 9.71
C GLY A 359 -6.46 -12.13 9.34
N TRP A 360 -7.35 -12.64 8.49
CA TRP A 360 -8.70 -12.11 8.25
C TRP A 360 -9.76 -13.16 8.56
N LYS A 361 -10.97 -12.67 8.82
CA LYS A 361 -12.21 -13.42 8.94
C LYS A 361 -13.28 -12.79 8.05
N LEU A 362 -14.27 -13.59 7.63
CA LEU A 362 -15.41 -13.11 6.87
C LEU A 362 -16.58 -12.85 7.83
N GLU A 363 -17.08 -11.62 7.87
CA GLU A 363 -18.24 -11.22 8.66
C GLU A 363 -19.21 -10.44 7.76
N ASN A 364 -20.46 -10.88 7.68
CA ASN A 364 -21.51 -10.24 6.87
C ASN A 364 -21.11 -10.02 5.39
N GLY A 365 -20.30 -10.92 4.82
CA GLY A 365 -19.81 -10.80 3.44
C GLY A 365 -18.60 -9.88 3.25
N GLU A 366 -18.09 -9.26 4.32
CA GLU A 366 -16.91 -8.40 4.30
C GLU A 366 -15.73 -9.03 5.04
N LEU A 367 -14.51 -8.76 4.54
CA LEU A 367 -13.29 -9.17 5.22
C LEU A 367 -12.96 -8.20 6.35
N LYS A 368 -12.75 -8.73 7.55
CA LYS A 368 -12.26 -7.98 8.70
C LYS A 368 -10.99 -8.59 9.25
N PHE A 369 -10.15 -7.75 9.86
CA PHE A 369 -8.96 -8.23 10.54
C PHE A 369 -9.32 -9.12 11.74
N ASP A 370 -8.63 -10.25 11.83
CA ASP A 370 -8.60 -11.05 13.04
C ASP A 370 -7.46 -10.51 13.92
N TRP A 371 -7.79 -9.68 14.91
CA TRP A 371 -6.79 -8.91 15.67
C TRP A 371 -6.07 -9.73 16.73
N ILE A 372 -6.80 -10.61 17.42
CA ILE A 372 -6.34 -11.37 18.59
C ILE A 372 -7.21 -12.62 18.71
N LYS A 373 -6.58 -13.72 19.10
CA LYS A 373 -7.28 -14.95 19.49
C LYS A 373 -7.63 -14.88 20.98
N GLY A 374 -8.87 -15.21 21.32
CA GLY A 374 -9.38 -15.17 22.70
C GLY A 374 -9.90 -13.79 23.11
N ASP A 375 -10.28 -13.67 24.37
CA ASP A 375 -10.87 -12.44 24.89
C ASP A 375 -9.79 -11.35 25.08
N PRO A 376 -10.06 -10.09 24.65
CA PRO A 376 -9.12 -8.98 24.80
C PRO A 376 -8.87 -8.61 26.26
N LEU A 377 -9.80 -8.95 27.16
CA LEU A 377 -9.73 -8.72 28.58
C LEU A 377 -9.94 -10.07 29.30
N PRO A 378 -9.04 -10.48 30.21
CA PRO A 378 -9.25 -11.62 31.07
C PRO A 378 -10.61 -11.51 31.80
N PRO A 379 -11.43 -12.58 31.84
CA PRO A 379 -12.72 -12.54 32.52
C PRO A 379 -12.63 -12.11 33.98
N GLU A 380 -11.51 -12.42 34.65
CA GLU A 380 -11.23 -12.05 36.04
C GLU A 380 -11.13 -10.53 36.26
N LEU A 381 -10.96 -9.75 35.19
CA LEU A 381 -10.91 -8.28 35.22
C LEU A 381 -12.26 -7.63 34.85
N LEU A 382 -13.26 -8.40 34.40
CA LEU A 382 -14.61 -7.87 34.13
C LEU A 382 -15.38 -7.59 35.42
N ASP A 383 -15.08 -8.32 36.49
CA ASP A 383 -15.76 -8.25 37.78
C ASP A 383 -14.98 -7.45 38.84
N VAL A 384 -13.89 -6.77 38.48
CA VAL A 384 -13.21 -5.85 39.41
C VAL A 384 -14.12 -4.65 39.59
N PRO A 385 -14.77 -4.46 40.75
CA PRO A 385 -15.59 -3.28 40.97
C PRO A 385 -14.66 -2.06 40.86
N GLU A 386 -15.10 -1.02 40.16
CA GLU A 386 -14.50 0.31 40.30
C GLU A 386 -14.73 0.76 41.74
N THR A 387 -13.90 0.31 42.68
CA THR A 387 -13.78 0.95 44.00
C THR A 387 -12.95 2.22 43.80
N PHE A 388 -13.50 3.17 43.05
CA PHE A 388 -13.19 4.57 43.26
C PHE A 388 -14.13 5.03 44.36
N GLU A 389 -13.68 4.97 45.60
CA GLU A 389 -14.15 5.96 46.56
C GLU A 389 -13.54 7.28 46.08
N PRO A 390 -14.34 8.28 45.68
CA PRO A 390 -13.80 9.61 45.51
C PRO A 390 -13.40 10.05 46.91
N ASP A 391 -12.10 10.01 47.21
CA ASP A 391 -11.58 10.75 48.35
C ASP A 391 -12.13 12.17 48.22
N GLU A 392 -12.82 12.63 49.27
CA GLU A 392 -13.30 13.99 49.41
C GLU A 392 -12.09 14.93 49.23
N PHE A 393 -11.85 15.36 48.00
CA PHE A 393 -11.03 16.53 47.75
C PHE A 393 -11.83 17.69 48.34
N GLU A 394 -11.39 18.15 49.52
CA GLU A 394 -11.71 19.47 50.01
C GLU A 394 -11.50 20.47 48.86
N ASP A 395 -12.54 21.25 48.64
CA ASP A 395 -12.70 22.28 47.62
C ASP A 395 -11.63 23.38 47.80
N GLU A 396 -10.41 23.12 47.33
CA GLU A 396 -9.42 24.16 47.08
C GLU A 396 -9.49 24.60 45.62
N GLY A 397 -10.51 25.44 45.35
CA GLY A 397 -10.52 26.46 44.30
C GLY A 397 -10.44 25.95 42.86
N GLU A 398 -11.56 26.08 42.14
CA GLU A 398 -11.58 26.00 40.67
C GLU A 398 -10.43 26.80 40.05
N PRO A 399 -9.48 26.18 39.33
CA PRO A 399 -8.63 26.93 38.42
C PRO A 399 -9.51 27.31 37.23
N GLU A 400 -9.63 28.61 36.98
CA GLU A 400 -10.29 29.19 35.81
C GLU A 400 -9.98 28.38 34.55
N ILE A 401 -11.01 27.79 33.96
CA ILE A 401 -10.92 27.19 32.64
C ILE A 401 -10.78 28.35 31.67
N LEU A 402 -9.54 28.67 31.29
CA LEU A 402 -9.26 29.50 30.13
C LEU A 402 -9.93 28.85 28.92
N ASN A 403 -10.93 29.54 28.39
CA ASN A 403 -11.67 29.12 27.23
C ASN A 403 -10.70 29.06 26.04
N LEU A 404 -10.65 27.93 25.35
CA LEU A 404 -9.70 27.70 24.25
C LEU A 404 -9.92 28.67 23.07
N ASP A 405 -11.08 29.34 23.04
CA ASP A 405 -11.42 30.38 22.07
C ASP A 405 -10.79 31.76 22.40
N ASP A 406 -10.30 31.98 23.62
CA ASP A 406 -9.62 33.22 24.03
C ASP A 406 -8.09 33.17 23.80
N ILE A 407 -7.51 32.00 23.53
CA ILE A 407 -6.06 31.83 23.23
C ILE A 407 -5.75 31.99 21.73
N ILE A 408 -6.77 32.02 20.86
CA ILE A 408 -6.58 32.09 19.40
C ILE A 408 -6.71 33.53 18.84
N ASN A 409 -7.11 34.51 19.66
CA ASN A 409 -7.30 35.90 19.21
C ASN A 409 -6.26 36.91 19.72
N GLU A 410 -5.12 36.47 20.28
CA GLU A 410 -4.05 37.37 20.77
C GLU A 410 -2.76 37.38 19.92
N ASP A 411 -2.81 36.98 18.65
CA ASP A 411 -1.66 37.10 17.72
C ASP A 411 -1.92 38.02 16.51
N GLU A 412 -2.95 38.87 16.55
CA GLU A 412 -3.11 39.99 15.60
C GLU A 412 -3.44 41.30 16.33
N GLU A 413 -2.49 41.84 17.11
CA GLU A 413 -2.35 43.30 17.29
C GLU A 413 -0.99 43.63 17.94
N ASN A 414 -0.25 44.51 17.26
CA ASN A 414 1.04 45.13 17.64
C ASN A 414 2.32 44.39 17.25
N ASP A 415 2.75 44.59 16.01
CA ASP A 415 3.90 45.49 15.85
C ASP A 415 3.78 46.31 14.56
N SER A 416 3.87 47.62 14.78
CA SER A 416 3.97 48.72 13.83
C SER A 416 5.26 48.71 13.01
#